data_AF-A0A741CA07-F1
#
_entry.id   AF-A0A741CA07-F1
#
_cell.length_a   1.000
_cell.length_b   1.000
_cell.length_c   1.000
_cell.angle_alpha   90.00
_cell.angle_beta   90.00
_cell.angle_gamma   90.00
#
_symmetry.space_group_name_H-M   'P 1'
#
loop_
_entity.id
_entity.type
_entity.pdbx_description
1 polymer ?
#
loop_
_entity_poly.entity_id
_entity_poly.type
_entity_poly.pdbx_seq_one_letter_code
_entity_poly.pdbx_strand_id
1 'polypeptide(L)'
;MLILNGFSSATLALITPPFLPKGGKALSQSGPDGLASITLPLPISAERGFAPALALHYSSGGGNGPFGVGWSCATMSIARRTSHGVPQYNDSDEFLGPDGEVLVQTLSTGDAPNPVTCFAYGDVSFPQSYTVTRYQPRTE
;
A
#
# COMPACT_ATOMS: atom_id res chain seq x y z
N MET A 1 -40.58 45.44 -3.11
CA MET A 1 -40.06 44.06 -3.15
C MET A 1 -38.56 44.16 -3.40
N LEU A 2 -37.78 44.22 -2.33
CA LEU A 2 -36.31 44.27 -2.37
C LEU A 2 -35.81 42.82 -2.26
N ILE A 3 -35.05 42.38 -3.27
CA ILE A 3 -34.29 41.12 -3.19
C ILE A 3 -32.88 41.51 -2.75
N LEU A 4 -32.49 41.07 -1.56
CA LEU A 4 -31.11 41.05 -1.10
C LEU A 4 -30.81 39.61 -0.69
N ASN A 5 -29.97 38.88 -1.43
CA ASN A 5 -29.43 37.59 -1.00
C ASN A 5 -28.05 37.40 -1.64
N GLY A 6 -27.03 37.96 -1.00
CA GLY A 6 -25.64 37.56 -1.21
C GLY A 6 -25.27 36.52 -0.15
N PHE A 7 -25.17 35.24 -0.53
CA PHE A 7 -24.63 34.21 0.35
C PHE A 7 -23.10 34.25 0.28
N SER A 8 -22.47 34.73 1.35
CA SER A 8 -21.04 34.59 1.58
C SER A 8 -20.74 33.16 2.02
N SER A 9 -19.91 32.45 1.25
CA SER A 9 -19.46 31.09 1.54
C SER A 9 -18.48 31.10 2.71
N ALA A 10 -18.95 30.79 3.92
CA ALA A 10 -18.08 30.59 5.08
C ALA A 10 -17.40 29.22 5.00
N THR A 11 -16.08 29.21 4.88
CA THR A 11 -15.25 28.02 5.06
C THR A 11 -15.45 27.51 6.50
N LEU A 12 -16.13 26.37 6.65
CA LEU A 12 -16.26 25.68 7.94
C LEU A 12 -14.88 25.18 8.38
N ALA A 13 -14.28 25.84 9.37
CA ALA A 13 -13.15 25.28 10.08
C ALA A 13 -13.63 24.05 10.86
N LEU A 14 -13.02 22.89 10.60
CA LEU A 14 -13.25 21.65 11.34
C LEU A 14 -12.64 21.79 12.75
N ILE A 15 -13.44 22.25 13.71
CA ILE A 15 -13.06 22.28 15.13
C ILE A 15 -13.19 20.84 15.66
N THR A 16 -12.09 20.22 16.07
CA THR A 16 -12.10 18.86 16.63
C THR A 16 -12.13 18.95 18.17
N PRO A 17 -13.28 18.74 18.83
CA PRO A 17 -13.37 18.79 20.28
C PRO A 17 -12.75 17.52 20.91
N PRO A 18 -12.22 17.60 22.15
CA PRO A 18 -11.70 16.44 22.86
C PRO A 18 -12.82 15.44 23.19
N PHE A 19 -12.56 14.14 23.01
CA PHE A 19 -13.51 13.06 23.31
C PHE A 19 -12.82 11.88 24.01
N LEU A 20 -13.60 11.07 24.73
CA LEU A 20 -13.11 9.82 25.33
C LEU A 20 -13.15 8.68 24.29
N PRO A 21 -12.09 7.85 24.18
CA PRO A 21 -12.07 6.74 23.24
C PRO A 21 -13.16 5.71 23.58
N LYS A 22 -13.94 5.32 22.57
CA LYS A 22 -14.89 4.19 22.68
C LYS A 22 -14.13 2.91 22.34
N GLY A 23 -14.07 1.97 23.29
CA GLY A 23 -13.37 0.69 23.12
C GLY A 23 -14.27 -0.38 22.49
N GLY A 24 -13.84 -0.98 21.39
CA GLY A 24 -14.46 -2.16 20.79
C GLY A 24 -13.39 -3.02 20.08
N LYS A 25 -13.44 -4.35 20.29
CA LYS A 25 -12.62 -5.32 19.55
C LYS A 25 -13.47 -5.91 18.43
N ALA A 26 -12.99 -5.87 17.19
CA ALA A 26 -13.67 -6.48 16.05
C ALA A 26 -12.95 -7.76 15.63
N LEU A 27 -13.71 -8.84 15.46
CA LEU A 27 -13.26 -10.04 14.76
C LEU A 27 -13.60 -9.90 13.27
N SER A 28 -12.72 -10.36 12.39
CA SER A 28 -12.97 -10.32 10.95
C SER A 28 -14.14 -11.24 10.58
N GLN A 29 -15.04 -10.75 9.72
CA GLN A 29 -16.16 -11.53 9.19
C GLN A 29 -15.64 -12.63 8.23
N SER A 30 -16.31 -13.78 8.20
CA SER A 30 -15.96 -14.88 7.28
C SER A 30 -16.12 -14.42 5.83
N GLY A 31 -15.01 -14.38 5.09
CA GLY A 31 -14.98 -14.08 3.66
C GLY A 31 -15.32 -15.29 2.79
N PRO A 32 -15.45 -15.10 1.46
CA PRO A 32 -15.76 -16.17 0.50
C PRO A 32 -14.68 -17.27 0.46
N ASP A 33 -13.46 -16.97 0.90
CA ASP A 33 -12.32 -17.91 0.90
C ASP A 33 -12.42 -18.96 2.02
N GLY A 34 -13.36 -18.81 2.95
CA GLY A 34 -13.57 -19.75 4.07
C GLY A 34 -12.46 -19.77 5.12
N LEU A 35 -11.47 -18.86 5.03
CA LEU A 35 -10.36 -18.79 5.98
C LEU A 35 -10.74 -18.02 7.24
N ALA A 36 -10.35 -18.54 8.39
CA ALA A 36 -10.34 -17.78 9.63
C ALA A 36 -9.21 -16.74 9.60
N SER A 37 -9.54 -15.48 9.91
CA SER A 37 -8.58 -14.38 9.94
C SER A 37 -8.74 -13.52 11.19
N ILE A 38 -7.62 -13.01 11.72
CA ILE A 38 -7.61 -12.09 12.87
C ILE A 38 -6.58 -11.01 12.59
N THR A 39 -6.95 -9.75 12.79
CA THR A 39 -6.02 -8.61 12.70
C THR A 39 -5.86 -7.98 14.07
N LEU A 40 -4.62 -7.89 14.55
CA LEU A 40 -4.25 -7.25 15.82
C LEU A 40 -3.36 -6.03 15.54
N PRO A 41 -3.90 -4.79 15.59
CA PRO A 41 -3.11 -3.59 15.42
C PRO A 41 -2.03 -3.48 16.50
N LEU A 42 -0.81 -3.10 16.11
CA LEU A 42 0.26 -2.86 17.07
C LEU A 42 0.05 -1.50 17.77
N PRO A 43 0.33 -1.39 19.08
CA PRO A 43 0.17 -0.14 19.83
C PRO A 43 1.30 0.84 19.52
N ILE A 44 1.32 1.38 18.30
CA ILE A 44 2.28 2.38 17.82
C ILE A 44 1.64 3.76 17.94
N SER A 45 2.27 4.66 18.68
CA SER A 45 1.81 6.04 18.82
C SER A 45 2.05 6.82 17.53
N ALA A 46 0.99 7.38 16.96
CA ALA A 46 1.07 8.23 15.76
C ALA A 46 1.48 9.67 16.08
N GLU A 47 2.45 9.89 16.99
CA GLU A 47 2.74 11.17 17.66
C GLU A 47 2.61 12.43 16.78
N ARG A 48 3.17 12.40 15.57
CA ARG A 48 3.15 13.52 14.60
C ARG A 48 2.29 13.27 13.36
N GLY A 49 1.28 12.40 13.47
CA GLY A 49 0.37 12.04 12.39
C GLY A 49 0.96 11.10 11.32
N PHE A 50 2.27 10.83 11.37
CA PHE A 50 2.93 9.87 10.48
C PHE A 50 3.63 8.79 11.30
N ALA A 51 3.03 7.61 11.33
CA ALA A 51 3.60 6.42 11.94
C ALA A 51 3.25 5.20 11.07
N PRO A 52 4.09 4.15 11.05
CA PRO A 52 3.80 2.96 10.30
C PRO A 52 2.57 2.25 10.89
N ALA A 53 1.54 2.05 10.07
CA ALA A 53 0.36 1.29 10.44
C ALA A 53 0.67 -0.21 10.37
N LEU A 54 1.32 -0.74 11.40
CA LEU A 54 1.64 -2.16 11.50
C LEU A 54 0.56 -2.91 12.28
N ALA A 55 0.22 -4.11 11.81
CA ALA A 55 -0.66 -5.03 12.48
C ALA A 55 -0.14 -6.45 12.33
N LEU A 56 -0.43 -7.26 13.34
CA LEU A 56 -0.21 -8.69 13.30
C LEU A 56 -1.45 -9.36 12.69
N HIS A 57 -1.25 -10.08 11.59
CA HIS A 57 -2.30 -10.77 10.85
C HIS A 57 -2.18 -12.28 11.07
N TYR A 58 -3.28 -12.89 11.48
CA TYR A 58 -3.47 -14.33 11.48
C TYR A 58 -4.31 -14.75 10.28
N SER A 59 -3.91 -15.83 9.61
CA SER A 59 -4.73 -16.59 8.69
C SER A 59 -4.56 -18.08 8.95
N SER A 60 -5.67 -18.81 9.03
CA SER A 60 -5.65 -20.28 9.15
C SER A 60 -4.95 -20.99 7.97
N GLY A 61 -4.90 -20.36 6.80
CA GLY A 61 -4.15 -20.84 5.63
C GLY A 61 -2.70 -20.34 5.57
N GLY A 62 -2.26 -19.54 6.55
CA GLY A 62 -0.93 -18.96 6.59
C GLY A 62 0.14 -20.00 6.93
N GLY A 63 1.31 -19.86 6.29
CA GLY A 63 2.48 -20.71 6.55
C GLY A 63 3.22 -20.38 7.85
N ASN A 64 4.41 -20.96 8.00
CA ASN A 64 5.31 -20.63 9.10
C ASN A 64 6.12 -19.36 8.79
N GLY A 65 6.42 -18.57 9.82
CA GLY A 65 7.18 -17.34 9.70
C GLY A 65 7.74 -16.84 11.04
N PRO A 66 8.34 -15.65 11.06
CA PRO A 66 8.98 -15.10 12.27
C PRO A 66 8.06 -14.94 13.48
N PHE A 67 6.74 -14.86 13.25
CA PHE A 67 5.71 -14.70 14.29
C PHE A 67 4.98 -16.00 14.63
N GLY A 68 5.44 -17.13 14.09
CA GLY A 68 4.81 -18.44 14.23
C GLY A 68 3.88 -18.80 13.07
N VAL A 69 3.29 -20.00 13.14
CA VAL A 69 2.42 -20.53 12.09
C VAL A 69 1.12 -19.73 12.00
N GLY A 70 0.74 -19.35 10.78
CA GLY A 70 -0.45 -18.57 10.49
C GLY A 70 -0.33 -17.08 10.81
N TRP A 71 0.74 -16.65 11.49
CA TRP A 71 0.95 -15.27 11.91
C TRP A 71 1.98 -14.56 11.04
N SER A 72 1.67 -13.31 10.68
CA SER A 72 2.55 -12.44 9.90
C SER A 72 2.39 -10.98 10.31
N CYS A 73 3.44 -10.19 10.12
CA CYS A 73 3.39 -8.72 10.20
C CYS A 73 3.96 -8.21 8.89
N ALA A 74 3.08 -7.90 7.93
CA ALA A 74 3.49 -7.55 6.58
C ALA A 74 4.01 -6.10 6.51
N THR A 75 5.09 -5.91 5.75
CA THR A 75 5.55 -4.61 5.29
C THR A 75 5.41 -4.57 3.76
N MET A 76 5.30 -3.37 3.19
CA MET A 76 5.26 -3.24 1.73
C MET A 76 6.56 -3.79 1.13
N SER A 77 6.42 -4.71 0.18
CA SER A 77 7.55 -5.35 -0.50
C SER A 77 7.22 -5.61 -1.96
N ILE A 78 8.25 -5.71 -2.79
CA ILE A 78 8.16 -6.18 -4.17
C ILE A 78 8.96 -7.47 -4.25
N ALA A 79 8.37 -8.52 -4.83
CA ALA A 79 8.98 -9.84 -4.91
C ALA A 79 9.01 -10.35 -6.36
N ARG A 80 9.89 -11.29 -6.68
CA ARG A 80 9.78 -12.06 -7.93
C ARG A 80 8.70 -13.13 -7.77
N ARG A 81 7.90 -13.34 -8.81
CA ARG A 81 6.82 -14.32 -8.80
C ARG A 81 7.38 -15.74 -8.78
N THR A 82 7.00 -16.53 -7.79
CA THR A 82 7.41 -17.95 -7.65
C THR A 82 6.25 -18.93 -7.87
N SER A 83 5.01 -18.44 -8.04
CA SER A 83 3.83 -19.29 -8.17
C SER A 83 3.78 -20.10 -9.47
N HIS A 84 4.47 -19.66 -10.53
CA HIS A 84 4.47 -20.28 -11.86
C HIS A 84 5.82 -20.88 -12.26
N GLY A 85 6.73 -21.08 -11.30
CA GLY A 85 8.07 -21.59 -11.55
C GLY A 85 9.13 -20.88 -10.71
N VAL A 86 10.36 -21.36 -10.82
CA VAL A 86 11.50 -20.75 -10.12
C VAL A 86 12.04 -19.58 -10.96
N PRO A 87 12.20 -18.37 -10.40
CA PRO A 87 12.80 -17.24 -11.09
C PRO A 87 14.21 -17.56 -11.59
N GLN A 88 14.51 -17.17 -12.82
CA GLN A 88 15.82 -17.40 -13.46
C GLN A 88 16.75 -16.18 -13.35
N TYR A 89 16.27 -15.09 -12.75
CA TYR A 89 16.97 -13.83 -12.60
C TYR A 89 17.37 -13.19 -13.94
N ASN A 90 16.50 -13.35 -14.94
CA ASN A 90 16.61 -12.70 -16.25
C ASN A 90 15.38 -11.81 -16.50
N ASP A 91 15.30 -11.24 -17.70
CA ASP A 91 14.24 -10.30 -18.10
C ASP A 91 12.86 -10.95 -18.31
N SER A 92 12.77 -12.28 -18.24
CA SER A 92 11.49 -13.02 -18.36
C SER A 92 10.77 -13.22 -17.03
N ASP A 93 11.42 -12.91 -15.91
CA ASP A 93 10.82 -13.04 -14.58
C ASP A 93 9.74 -11.97 -14.34
N GLU A 94 8.62 -12.39 -13.76
CA GLU A 94 7.55 -11.48 -13.34
C GLU A 94 7.78 -10.95 -11.92
N PHE A 95 7.29 -9.74 -11.65
CA PHE A 95 7.32 -9.13 -10.31
C PHE A 95 5.92 -9.09 -9.70
N LEU A 96 5.85 -9.16 -8.38
CA LEU A 96 4.64 -9.01 -7.58
C LEU A 96 4.70 -7.72 -6.78
N GLY A 97 3.58 -7.00 -6.75
CA GLY A 97 3.41 -5.78 -5.96
C GLY A 97 3.23 -6.08 -4.46
N PRO A 98 3.13 -5.03 -3.63
CA PRO A 98 2.87 -5.15 -2.19
C PRO A 98 1.54 -5.83 -1.85
N ASP A 99 0.60 -5.81 -2.78
CA ASP A 99 -0.70 -6.47 -2.76
C ASP A 99 -0.65 -7.95 -3.19
N GLY A 100 0.51 -8.40 -3.68
CA GLY A 100 0.68 -9.74 -4.26
C GLY A 100 0.24 -9.85 -5.71
N GLU A 101 -0.18 -8.76 -6.36
CA GLU A 101 -0.63 -8.76 -7.75
C GLU A 101 0.55 -8.71 -8.73
N VAL A 102 0.38 -9.31 -9.91
CA VAL A 102 1.42 -9.29 -10.94
C VAL A 102 1.61 -7.88 -11.48
N LEU A 103 2.83 -7.38 -11.40
CA LEU A 103 3.24 -6.11 -11.96
C LEU A 103 3.57 -6.25 -13.45
N VAL A 104 2.97 -5.39 -14.26
CA VAL A 104 3.17 -5.31 -15.71
C VAL A 104 3.77 -3.95 -16.05
N GLN A 105 4.74 -3.92 -16.97
CA GLN A 105 5.32 -2.65 -17.44
C GLN A 105 4.24 -1.80 -18.10
N THR A 106 4.18 -0.52 -17.74
CA THR A 106 3.29 0.44 -18.39
C THR A 106 3.72 0.65 -19.84
N LEU A 107 2.75 0.82 -20.74
CA LEU A 107 3.05 1.10 -22.15
C LEU A 107 3.78 2.44 -22.30
N SER A 108 4.77 2.47 -23.19
CA SER A 108 5.41 3.71 -23.60
C SER A 108 4.47 4.49 -24.52
N THR A 109 4.15 5.73 -24.17
CA THR A 109 3.41 6.67 -25.03
C THR A 109 4.30 7.86 -25.38
N GLY A 110 3.89 8.66 -26.37
CA GLY A 110 4.64 9.87 -26.75
C GLY A 110 4.79 10.86 -25.58
N ASP A 111 3.76 10.99 -24.75
CA ASP A 111 3.73 11.90 -23.60
C ASP A 111 4.34 11.27 -22.33
N ALA A 112 4.43 9.93 -22.26
CA ALA A 112 4.98 9.19 -21.14
C ALA A 112 5.89 8.06 -21.64
N PRO A 113 7.15 8.36 -22.01
CA PRO A 113 8.10 7.33 -22.42
C PRO A 113 8.35 6.34 -21.26
N ASN A 114 8.47 5.06 -21.59
CA ASN A 114 8.82 4.00 -20.64
C ASN A 114 9.62 2.89 -21.35
N PRO A 115 10.88 2.61 -20.97
CA PRO A 115 11.62 3.15 -19.84
C PRO A 115 12.20 4.54 -20.08
N VAL A 116 12.59 5.21 -18.99
CA VAL A 116 13.34 6.49 -19.00
C VAL A 116 14.70 6.32 -18.33
N THR A 117 15.70 7.07 -18.81
CA THR A 117 17.00 7.14 -18.13
C THR A 117 17.03 8.38 -17.24
N CYS A 118 17.38 8.22 -15.96
CA CYS A 118 17.54 9.33 -15.04
C CYS A 118 18.88 9.27 -14.30
N PHE A 119 19.33 10.42 -13.81
CA PHE A 119 20.52 10.56 -12.97
C PHE A 119 20.21 11.38 -11.70
N ALA A 120 18.93 11.61 -11.41
CA ALA A 120 18.47 12.32 -10.23
C ALA A 120 17.04 11.91 -9.84
N TYR A 121 16.69 12.09 -8.57
CA TYR A 121 15.34 11.94 -8.02
C TYR A 121 15.09 12.99 -6.93
N GLY A 122 14.07 13.84 -7.11
CA GLY A 122 13.89 15.03 -6.26
C GLY A 122 15.12 15.94 -6.32
N ASP A 123 15.63 16.34 -5.15
CA ASP A 123 16.84 17.18 -5.03
C ASP A 123 18.14 16.35 -4.99
N VAL A 124 18.06 15.03 -5.18
CA VAL A 124 19.21 14.12 -5.07
C VAL A 124 19.71 13.71 -6.45
N SER A 125 20.97 14.01 -6.75
CA SER A 125 21.68 13.55 -7.94
C SER A 125 22.43 12.25 -7.66
N PHE A 126 22.50 11.38 -8.67
CA PHE A 126 23.18 10.10 -8.63
C PHE A 126 24.50 10.15 -9.42
N PRO A 127 25.54 9.40 -8.99
CA PRO A 127 26.83 9.36 -9.69
C PRO A 127 26.78 8.58 -11.01
N GLN A 128 25.73 7.80 -11.23
CA GLN A 128 25.51 7.00 -12.44
C GLN A 128 24.07 7.17 -12.94
N SER A 129 23.86 6.90 -14.22
CA SER A 129 22.52 6.85 -14.79
C SER A 129 21.82 5.53 -14.47
N TYR A 130 20.52 5.60 -14.23
CA TYR A 130 19.63 4.46 -14.00
C TYR A 130 18.54 4.41 -15.05
N THR A 131 18.19 3.20 -15.47
CA THR A 131 17.00 2.94 -16.29
C THR A 131 15.81 2.72 -15.37
N VAL A 132 14.83 3.60 -15.43
CA VAL A 132 13.60 3.56 -14.65
C VAL A 132 12.48 3.04 -15.53
N THR A 133 11.91 1.90 -15.14
CA THR A 133 10.76 1.30 -15.81
C THR A 133 9.55 1.41 -14.90
N ARG A 134 8.47 2.01 -15.39
CA ARG A 134 7.20 2.09 -14.67
C ARG A 134 6.44 0.77 -14.79
N TYR A 135 5.91 0.31 -13.65
CA TYR A 135 5.05 -0.86 -13.55
C TYR A 135 3.69 -0.47 -12.96
N GLN A 136 2.66 -1.27 -13.25
CA GLN A 136 1.33 -1.19 -12.66
C GLN A 136 0.82 -2.60 -12.34
N PRO A 137 0.00 -2.77 -11.28
CA PRO A 137 -0.72 -4.02 -11.06
C PRO A 137 -1.54 -4.40 -12.29
N ARG A 138 -1.64 -5.70 -12.57
CA ARG A 138 -2.49 -6.22 -13.64
C ARG A 138 -3.97 -5.99 -13.36
N THR A 139 -4.34 -5.96 -12.08
CA THR A 139 -5.71 -5.71 -11.60
C THR A 139 -5.66 -4.59 -10.57
N GLU A 140 -6.57 -3.61 -10.68
CA GLU A 140 -6.77 -2.54 -9.68
C GLU A 140 -7.93 -2.85 -8.73
#